data_AF-A0A2V6NDQ7-F1
#
_entry.id   AF-A0A2V6NDQ7-F1
#
_cell.length_a   1.000
_cell.length_b   1.000
_cell.length_c   1.000
_cell.angle_alpha   90.00
_cell.angle_beta   90.00
_cell.angle_gamma   90.00
#
_symmetry.space_group_name_H-M   'P 1'
#
loop_
_entity.id
_entity.type
_entity.pdbx_description
1 polymer ?
#
loop_
_entity_poly.entity_id
_entity_poly.type
_entity_poly.pdbx_seq_one_letter_code
_entity_poly.pdbx_strand_id
1 'polypeptide(L)'
;MISSVILAGFQTTVQDCGRVGLRKFGVTPGGALDSVSLRLANLLVGNPDCMAGLECSSGRVRLKVDVDRLVAWAGGEFKIRVGDDLIPILHCARVSAGAAIEISPKRGGRAWLAISGGLDVPEILGSRATDLRAHFGG
;
A
#
# COMPACT_ATOMS: atom_id res chain seq x y z
N MET A 1 2.17 -11.46 -7.05
CA MET A 1 0.98 -10.83 -6.49
C MET A 1 0.96 -11.13 -4.99
N ILE A 2 0.14 -10.42 -4.20
CA ILE A 2 -0.10 -10.82 -2.81
C ILE A 2 -0.92 -12.11 -2.86
N SER A 3 -0.38 -13.21 -2.36
CA SER A 3 -1.03 -14.52 -2.39
C SER A 3 -2.02 -14.71 -1.25
N SER A 4 -1.76 -14.07 -0.11
CA SER A 4 -2.62 -14.17 1.08
C SER A 4 -2.34 -13.06 2.07
N VAL A 5 -3.42 -12.57 2.71
CA VAL A 5 -3.36 -11.68 3.87
C VAL A 5 -3.50 -12.53 5.12
N ILE A 6 -2.43 -12.66 5.90
CA ILE A 6 -2.40 -13.46 7.14
C ILE A 6 -2.91 -12.62 8.32
N LEU A 7 -2.51 -11.35 8.37
CA LEU A 7 -3.00 -10.36 9.34
C LEU A 7 -3.19 -9.03 8.59
N ALA A 8 -4.38 -8.43 8.71
CA ALA A 8 -4.72 -7.17 8.04
C ALA A 8 -4.42 -5.93 8.90
N GLY A 9 -4.04 -6.09 10.16
CA GLY A 9 -3.93 -4.98 11.12
C GLY A 9 -5.31 -4.41 11.49
N PHE A 10 -5.31 -3.20 12.07
CA PHE A 10 -6.54 -2.51 12.45
C PHE A 10 -7.25 -1.88 11.24
N GLN A 11 -6.48 -1.22 10.38
CA GLN A 11 -6.99 -0.62 9.16
C GLN A 11 -5.88 -0.58 8.10
N THR A 12 -6.01 -1.46 7.10
CA THR A 12 -5.19 -1.49 5.89
C THR A 12 -6.10 -1.42 4.69
N THR A 13 -5.86 -0.45 3.79
CA THR A 13 -6.69 -0.23 2.60
C THR A 13 -5.83 -0.13 1.35
N VAL A 14 -6.39 -0.46 0.20
CA VAL A 14 -5.77 -0.18 -1.09
C VAL A 14 -5.97 1.30 -1.41
N GLN A 15 -4.89 2.01 -1.75
CA GLN A 15 -4.93 3.42 -2.08
C GLN A 15 -4.07 3.72 -3.31
N ASP A 16 -4.61 4.53 -4.21
CA ASP A 16 -3.89 5.19 -5.29
C ASP A 16 -3.98 6.73 -5.11
N CYS A 17 -3.79 7.50 -6.18
CA CYS A 17 -3.93 8.96 -6.15
C CYS A 17 -5.38 9.48 -6.11
N GLY A 18 -6.37 8.58 -6.09
CA GLY A 18 -7.79 8.90 -5.99
C GLY A 18 -8.49 9.21 -7.32
N ARG A 19 -9.79 9.53 -7.22
CA ARG A 19 -10.73 9.82 -8.30
C ARG A 19 -11.10 11.30 -8.35
N VAL A 20 -10.37 12.07 -9.16
CA VAL A 20 -10.60 13.51 -9.30
C VAL A 20 -11.75 13.84 -10.25
N GLY A 21 -12.38 15.01 -10.10
CA GLY A 21 -13.40 15.52 -11.04
C GLY A 21 -14.85 15.07 -10.79
N LEU A 22 -15.09 14.19 -9.80
CA LEU A 22 -16.41 13.62 -9.52
C LEU A 22 -17.15 14.27 -8.34
N ARG A 23 -16.57 15.29 -7.72
CA ARG A 23 -17.20 16.01 -6.58
C ARG A 23 -18.57 16.58 -6.92
N LYS A 24 -18.78 16.97 -8.18
CA LYS A 24 -20.09 17.45 -8.69
C LYS A 24 -21.21 16.40 -8.59
N PHE A 25 -20.86 15.13 -8.43
CA PHE A 25 -21.78 14.02 -8.23
C PHE A 25 -21.81 13.52 -6.77
N GLY A 26 -21.22 14.26 -5.84
CA GLY A 26 -21.12 13.87 -4.42
C GLY A 26 -20.04 12.82 -4.14
N VAL A 27 -19.18 12.49 -5.10
CA VAL A 27 -18.12 11.50 -4.93
C VAL A 27 -16.85 12.16 -4.39
N THR A 28 -16.39 11.68 -3.24
CA THR A 28 -15.12 12.05 -2.62
C THR A 28 -13.94 11.53 -3.46
N PRO A 29 -12.83 12.30 -3.58
CA PRO A 29 -11.66 11.83 -4.33
C PRO A 29 -11.02 10.57 -3.76
N GLY A 30 -11.16 10.29 -2.46
CA GLY A 30 -10.44 9.20 -1.81
C GLY A 30 -8.93 9.33 -2.00
N GLY A 31 -8.25 8.20 -2.13
CA GLY A 31 -6.81 8.12 -2.36
C GLY A 31 -6.00 8.13 -1.07
N ALA A 32 -4.69 7.97 -1.23
CA ALA A 32 -3.74 7.98 -0.12
C ALA A 32 -3.81 9.29 0.67
N LEU A 33 -3.81 9.18 2.00
CA LEU A 33 -3.80 10.35 2.90
C LEU A 33 -2.55 11.20 2.68
N ASP A 34 -1.40 10.56 2.48
CA ASP A 34 -0.16 11.18 2.03
C ASP A 34 0.23 10.61 0.67
N SER A 35 -0.22 11.29 -0.38
CA SER A 35 0.10 10.92 -1.75
C SER A 35 1.59 11.02 -2.07
N VAL A 36 2.38 11.83 -1.35
CA VAL A 36 3.84 11.93 -1.58
C VAL A 36 4.50 10.63 -1.15
N SER A 37 4.17 10.13 0.04
CA SER A 37 4.68 8.85 0.52
C SER A 37 4.32 7.68 -0.40
N LEU A 38 3.06 7.61 -0.88
CA LEU A 38 2.67 6.60 -1.86
C LEU A 38 3.52 6.69 -3.14
N ARG A 39 3.65 7.89 -3.72
CA ARG A 39 4.41 8.12 -4.95
C ARG A 39 5.88 7.74 -4.79
N LEU A 40 6.51 8.14 -3.69
CA LEU A 40 7.90 7.80 -3.40
C LEU A 40 8.10 6.28 -3.31
N ALA A 41 7.21 5.58 -2.60
CA ALA A 41 7.27 4.12 -2.50
C ALA A 41 7.11 3.45 -3.89
N ASN A 42 6.19 3.93 -4.72
CA ASN A 42 5.98 3.43 -6.08
C ASN A 42 7.22 3.61 -6.97
N LEU A 43 7.80 4.81 -6.97
CA LEU A 43 8.98 5.11 -7.78
C LEU A 43 10.18 4.22 -7.40
N LEU A 44 10.36 3.91 -6.11
CA LEU A 44 11.43 3.03 -5.63
C LEU A 44 11.33 1.59 -6.14
N VAL A 45 10.14 1.10 -6.47
CA VAL A 45 9.93 -0.24 -7.05
C VAL A 45 9.73 -0.23 -8.56
N GLY A 46 9.90 0.94 -9.20
CA GLY A 46 9.77 1.10 -10.66
C GLY A 46 8.33 1.22 -11.17
N ASN A 47 7.35 1.46 -10.29
CA ASN A 47 5.96 1.70 -10.70
C ASN A 47 5.76 3.15 -11.18
N PRO A 48 4.72 3.40 -12.00
CA PRO A 48 4.14 4.74 -12.13
C PRO A 48 3.77 5.30 -10.76
N ASP A 49 3.93 6.61 -10.58
CA ASP A 49 3.81 7.30 -9.30
C ASP A 49 2.44 7.10 -8.60
N CYS A 50 1.36 7.05 -9.37
CA CYS A 50 0.00 6.85 -8.88
C CYS A 50 -0.48 5.39 -8.87
N MET A 51 0.42 4.42 -8.98
CA MET A 51 0.03 3.01 -8.90
C MET A 51 -0.52 2.66 -7.51
N ALA A 52 -1.51 1.76 -7.45
CA ALA A 52 -2.13 1.38 -6.19
C ALA A 52 -1.16 0.64 -5.26
N GLY A 53 -1.12 1.05 -3.99
CA GLY A 53 -0.35 0.44 -2.91
C GLY A 53 -1.21 0.24 -1.65
N LEU A 54 -0.61 -0.32 -0.60
CA LEU A 54 -1.29 -0.52 0.68
C LEU A 54 -1.03 0.64 1.63
N GLU A 55 -2.09 1.29 2.09
CA GLU A 55 -2.04 2.25 3.19
C GLU A 55 -2.33 1.54 4.51
N CYS A 56 -1.31 1.47 5.38
CA CYS A 56 -1.34 0.77 6.66
C CYS A 56 -1.38 1.79 7.80
N SER A 57 -2.35 1.69 8.72
CA SER A 57 -2.50 2.63 9.85
C SER A 57 -1.87 2.11 11.15
N SER A 58 -2.50 1.12 11.77
CA SER A 58 -2.09 0.57 13.06
C SER A 58 -2.36 -0.94 13.11
N GLY A 59 -1.79 -1.62 14.11
CA GLY A 59 -1.81 -3.07 14.19
C GLY A 59 -0.75 -3.73 13.29
N ARG A 60 -0.42 -4.99 13.59
CA ARG A 60 0.53 -5.75 12.79
C ARG A 60 -0.13 -6.24 11.50
N VAL A 61 0.51 -6.00 10.36
CA VAL A 61 0.10 -6.53 9.06
C VAL A 61 1.10 -7.61 8.66
N ARG A 62 0.59 -8.73 8.12
CA ARG A 62 1.41 -9.83 7.61
C ARG A 62 0.82 -10.34 6.30
N LEU A 63 1.63 -10.27 5.24
CA LEU A 63 1.23 -10.57 3.86
C LEU A 63 2.22 -11.56 3.26
N LYS A 64 1.76 -12.46 2.39
CA LYS A 64 2.63 -13.38 1.64
C LYS A 64 2.57 -13.03 0.16
N VAL A 65 3.70 -13.14 -0.54
CA VAL A 65 3.78 -13.00 -2.00
C VAL A 65 3.93 -14.38 -2.65
N ASP A 66 3.31 -14.60 -3.80
CA ASP A 66 3.40 -15.88 -4.57
C ASP A 66 4.57 -15.91 -5.56
N VAL A 67 5.09 -14.76 -5.94
CA VAL A 67 6.18 -14.59 -6.90
C VAL A 67 7.18 -13.57 -6.36
N ASP A 68 8.40 -13.61 -6.89
CA ASP A 68 9.43 -12.64 -6.59
C ASP A 68 8.94 -11.21 -6.89
N ARG A 69 9.08 -10.31 -5.92
CA ARG A 69 8.68 -8.90 -6.04
C ARG A 69 9.72 -8.00 -5.41
N LEU A 70 9.86 -6.81 -5.97
CA LEU A 70 10.43 -5.66 -5.25
C LEU A 70 9.35 -5.00 -4.42
N VAL A 71 9.70 -4.60 -3.20
CA VAL A 71 8.84 -3.81 -2.32
C VAL A 71 9.62 -2.63 -1.75
N ALA A 72 8.94 -1.52 -1.56
CA ALA A 72 9.48 -0.34 -0.89
C ALA A 72 8.37 0.33 -0.09
N TRP A 73 8.76 1.17 0.86
CA TRP A 73 7.79 1.86 1.70
C TRP A 73 8.23 3.25 2.12
N ALA A 74 7.24 4.07 2.44
CA ALA A 74 7.39 5.42 2.96
C ALA A 74 6.29 5.73 3.99
N GLY A 75 6.37 6.91 4.61
CA GLY A 75 5.39 7.39 5.59
C GLY A 75 5.97 7.55 6.98
N GLY A 76 5.17 7.17 8.00
CA GLY A 76 5.51 7.34 9.40
C GLY A 76 6.54 6.34 9.95
N GLU A 77 6.66 6.29 11.27
CA GLU A 77 7.61 5.39 11.95
C GLU A 77 7.08 3.95 12.03
N PHE A 78 7.52 3.10 11.11
CA PHE A 78 7.18 1.68 11.07
C PHE A 78 8.43 0.79 11.06
N LYS A 79 8.26 -0.48 11.44
CA LYS A 79 9.22 -1.56 11.25
C LYS A 79 8.66 -2.49 10.17
N ILE A 80 9.27 -2.49 8.99
CA ILE A 80 8.91 -3.40 7.90
C ILE A 80 10.06 -4.38 7.68
N ARG A 81 9.75 -5.68 7.60
CA ARG A 81 10.76 -6.73 7.40
C ARG A 81 10.26 -7.88 6.55
N VAL A 82 11.20 -8.64 6.00
CA VAL A 82 10.99 -9.90 5.30
C VAL A 82 11.87 -10.95 5.96
N GLY A 83 11.25 -11.91 6.63
CA GLY A 83 11.99 -12.77 7.57
C GLY A 83 12.65 -11.92 8.68
N ASP A 84 13.97 -12.03 8.79
CA ASP A 84 14.78 -11.27 9.75
C ASP A 84 15.31 -9.94 9.20
N ASP A 85 15.21 -9.73 7.89
CA ASP A 85 15.78 -8.57 7.21
C ASP A 85 14.87 -7.35 7.30
N LEU A 86 15.38 -6.28 7.90
CA LEU A 86 14.70 -4.99 7.95
C LEU A 86 14.78 -4.28 6.59
N ILE A 87 13.65 -3.74 6.16
CA ILE A 87 13.58 -2.85 5.00
C ILE A 87 13.61 -1.42 5.52
N PRO A 88 14.69 -0.66 5.30
CA PRO A 88 14.74 0.75 5.69
C PRO A 88 13.66 1.56 4.97
N ILE A 89 13.20 2.65 5.60
CA ILE A 89 12.29 3.59 4.94
C ILE A 89 12.96 4.15 3.67
N LEU A 90 12.18 4.36 2.61
CA LEU A 90 12.68 4.84 1.31
C LEU A 90 13.77 3.97 0.67
N HIS A 91 13.77 2.66 0.96
CA HIS A 91 14.63 1.69 0.30
C HIS A 91 13.80 0.58 -0.33
N CYS A 92 14.32 0.04 -1.43
CA CYS A 92 13.74 -1.11 -2.12
C CYS A 92 14.39 -2.40 -1.62
N ALA A 93 13.59 -3.45 -1.42
CA ALA A 93 14.05 -4.78 -1.10
C ALA A 93 13.38 -5.83 -2.00
N ARG A 94 14.12 -6.90 -2.31
CA ARG A 94 13.57 -8.06 -3.00
C ARG A 94 12.91 -9.00 -1.98
N VAL A 95 11.73 -9.48 -2.33
CA VAL A 95 10.93 -10.44 -1.57
C VAL A 95 10.75 -11.65 -2.46
N SER A 96 11.32 -12.79 -2.06
CA SER A 96 11.19 -14.03 -2.82
C SER A 96 9.77 -14.60 -2.72
N ALA A 97 9.38 -15.34 -3.75
CA ALA A 97 8.14 -16.13 -3.76
C ALA A 97 7.99 -16.95 -2.46
N GLY A 98 6.82 -16.87 -1.86
CA GLY A 98 6.50 -17.55 -0.61
C GLY A 98 6.98 -16.85 0.66
N ALA A 99 7.78 -15.80 0.58
CA ALA A 99 8.19 -15.02 1.75
C ALA A 99 7.05 -14.15 2.28
N ALA A 100 7.12 -13.82 3.58
CA ALA A 100 6.15 -12.97 4.25
C ALA A 100 6.73 -11.58 4.55
N ILE A 101 5.96 -10.55 4.24
CA ILE A 101 6.22 -9.16 4.61
C ILE A 101 5.50 -8.89 5.92
N GLU A 102 6.22 -8.38 6.91
CA GLU A 102 5.67 -8.01 8.21
C GLU A 102 5.83 -6.52 8.46
N ILE A 103 4.71 -5.85 8.73
CA ILE A 103 4.62 -4.40 8.97
C ILE A 103 4.16 -4.19 10.41
N SER A 104 4.89 -3.39 11.17
CA SER A 104 4.56 -3.08 12.58
C SER A 104 4.71 -1.58 12.84
N PRO A 105 3.67 -0.87 13.28
CA PRO A 105 3.78 0.54 13.65
C PRO A 105 4.65 0.71 14.90
N LYS A 106 5.43 1.80 14.98
CA LYS A 106 6.17 2.19 16.20
C LYS A 106 5.55 3.42 16.87
N ARG A 107 5.28 4.47 16.09
CA ARG A 107 4.61 5.70 16.51
C ARG A 107 3.54 6.07 15.49
N GLY A 108 2.57 6.88 15.91
CA GLY A 108 1.38 7.21 15.12
C GLY A 108 1.70 7.70 13.70
N GLY A 109 0.74 7.53 12.79
CA GLY A 109 0.89 7.87 11.38
C GLY A 109 0.32 6.77 10.49
N ARG A 110 0.75 6.76 9.23
CA ARG A 110 0.45 5.71 8.24
C ARG A 110 1.71 5.38 7.47
N ALA A 111 1.79 4.15 6.94
CA ALA A 111 2.83 3.75 6.01
C ALA A 111 2.20 3.30 4.69
N TRP A 112 2.89 3.58 3.59
CA TRP A 112 2.51 3.15 2.26
C TRP A 112 3.51 2.11 1.80
N LEU A 113 3.03 0.88 1.58
CA LEU A 113 3.81 -0.20 0.98
C LEU A 113 3.48 -0.27 -0.52
N ALA A 114 4.49 -0.06 -1.35
CA ALA A 114 4.41 -0.32 -2.78
C ALA A 114 5.01 -1.69 -3.11
N ILE A 115 4.40 -2.38 -4.05
CA ILE A 115 4.86 -3.65 -4.61
C ILE A 115 5.06 -3.43 -6.10
N SER A 116 6.21 -3.81 -6.64
CA SER A 116 6.49 -3.76 -8.09
C SER A 116 5.36 -4.40 -8.90
N GLY A 117 4.88 -3.72 -9.94
CA GLY A 117 3.72 -4.09 -10.75
C GLY A 117 2.36 -3.71 -10.14
N GLY A 118 2.34 -3.10 -8.95
CA GLY A 118 1.13 -2.59 -8.30
C GLY A 118 0.21 -3.66 -7.72
N LEU A 119 -0.94 -3.19 -7.24
CA LEU A 119 -2.06 -4.03 -6.82
C LEU A 119 -3.13 -4.09 -7.92
N ASP A 120 -3.42 -5.30 -8.38
CA ASP A 120 -4.39 -5.57 -9.42
C ASP A 120 -5.78 -5.84 -8.81
N VAL A 121 -6.48 -4.75 -8.48
CA VAL A 121 -7.86 -4.75 -7.98
C VAL A 121 -8.69 -3.85 -8.87
N PRO A 122 -9.98 -4.10 -9.16
CA PRO A 122 -10.74 -3.33 -10.15
C PRO A 122 -10.74 -1.80 -9.95
N GLU A 123 -10.83 -1.03 -11.03
CA GLU A 123 -11.05 0.43 -10.92
C GLU A 123 -12.53 0.71 -10.71
N ILE A 124 -12.84 1.58 -9.75
CA ILE A 124 -14.16 2.14 -9.57
C ILE A 124 -14.06 3.64 -9.75
N LEU A 125 -14.73 4.13 -10.80
CA LEU A 125 -14.72 5.54 -11.20
C LEU A 125 -13.31 6.07 -11.50
N GLY A 126 -12.49 5.26 -12.19
CA GLY A 126 -11.13 5.61 -12.63
C GLY A 126 -10.07 5.59 -11.51
N SER A 127 -10.33 4.89 -10.41
CA SER A 127 -9.38 4.76 -9.29
C SER A 127 -9.62 3.46 -8.52
N ARG A 128 -8.53 2.87 -8.02
CA ARG A 128 -8.47 1.71 -7.13
C ARG A 128 -8.55 2.08 -5.64
N ALA A 129 -8.62 3.37 -5.28
CA ALA A 129 -8.67 3.81 -3.88
C ALA A 129 -9.91 3.30 -3.15
N THR A 130 -9.74 2.73 -1.96
CA THR A 130 -10.86 2.34 -1.11
C THR A 130 -11.54 3.58 -0.51
N ASP A 131 -12.86 3.70 -0.69
CA ASP A 131 -13.70 4.64 0.06
C ASP A 131 -14.55 3.86 1.08
N LEU A 132 -14.15 3.93 2.35
CA LEU A 132 -14.81 3.21 3.44
C LEU A 132 -16.23 3.74 3.73
N ARG A 133 -16.50 5.02 3.48
CA ARG A 133 -17.83 5.60 3.74
C ARG A 133 -18.81 5.19 2.65
N ALA A 134 -18.35 5.22 1.40
CA ALA A 134 -19.17 4.87 0.25
C ALA A 134 -19.17 3.37 -0.09
N HIS A 135 -18.38 2.56 0.62
CA HIS A 135 -18.32 1.10 0.49
C HIS A 135 -17.96 0.61 -0.93
N PHE A 136 -17.01 1.28 -1.58
CA PHE A 136 -16.52 0.86 -2.90
C PHE A 136 -15.02 1.09 -3.10
N GLY A 137 -14.47 0.44 -4.12
CA GLY A 137 -13.05 0.49 -4.47
C GLY A 137 -12.18 -0.37 -3.56
N GLY A 138 -10.92 -0.51 -3.96
CA GLY A 138 -9.97 -1.44 -3.34
C GLY A 138 -10.14 -2.89 -3.75
#